data_AF-A0A8T4M1L6-F1
#
_entry.id   AF-A0A8T4M1L6-F1
#
_cell.length_a   1.000
_cell.length_b   1.000
_cell.length_c   1.000
_cell.angle_alpha   90.00
_cell.angle_beta   90.00
_cell.angle_gamma   90.00
#
_symmetry.space_group_name_H-M   'P 1'
#
loop_
_entity.id
_entity.type
_entity.pdbx_description
1 polymer ?
#
loop_
_entity_poly.entity_id
_entity_poly.type
_entity_poly.pdbx_seq_one_letter_code
_entity_poly.pdbx_strand_id
1 'polypeptide(L)'
;MDENKEVEHKASFDEEGKVVLKKKSEIKKGKKSRSAGSRFELKVRKYWESKGYIVDKWSNNVDLENKKLISAKRKYNPFKKVMAIGTGFPDFIVIQFIREGVYDIIGVEVKINGILSKEEKEKCRWYLEKRIFSKILIAKKSGKAEGIEHINFSDKWR
;
A
#
# COMPACT_ATOMS: atom_id res chain seq x y z
N MET A 1 15.91 15.06 38.90
CA MET A 1 15.03 14.76 37.75
C MET A 1 15.72 15.34 36.53
N ASP A 2 16.21 14.50 35.61
CA ASP A 2 16.98 14.95 34.44
C ASP A 2 16.08 15.65 33.42
N GLU A 3 16.16 16.98 33.36
CA GLU A 3 15.52 17.83 32.35
C GLU A 3 15.89 17.45 30.90
N ASN A 4 16.95 16.66 30.70
CA ASN A 4 17.39 16.18 29.38
C ASN A 4 16.47 15.11 28.75
N LYS A 5 15.62 14.41 29.51
CA LYS A 5 14.75 13.35 28.94
C LYS A 5 13.57 13.89 28.14
N GLU A 6 13.06 15.09 28.46
CA GLU A 6 11.96 15.74 27.72
C GLU A 6 12.38 16.17 26.30
N VAL A 7 13.69 16.34 26.05
CA VAL A 7 14.20 16.82 24.76
C VAL A 7 14.20 15.71 23.69
N GLU A 8 14.36 14.44 24.05
CA GLU A 8 14.52 13.33 23.09
C GLU A 8 13.18 12.74 22.60
N HIS A 9 12.15 12.76 23.44
CA HIS A 9 10.87 12.11 23.19
C HIS A 9 9.76 13.14 22.89
N LYS A 10 8.76 12.74 22.11
CA LYS A 10 7.53 13.51 21.89
C LYS A 10 6.35 12.67 22.37
N ALA A 11 5.56 13.23 23.28
CA ALA A 11 4.31 12.62 23.70
C ALA A 11 3.28 12.65 22.56
N SER A 12 2.58 11.54 22.39
CA SER A 12 1.43 11.37 21.50
C SER A 12 0.43 10.46 22.18
N PHE A 13 -0.84 10.51 21.79
CA PHE A 13 -1.86 9.60 22.28
C PHE A 13 -2.10 8.50 21.24
N ASP A 14 -2.31 7.26 21.69
CA ASP A 14 -2.76 6.17 20.82
C ASP A 14 -4.29 6.19 20.62
N GLU A 15 -4.81 5.20 19.89
CA GLU A 15 -6.25 5.06 19.59
C GLU A 15 -7.11 4.80 20.85
N GLU A 16 -6.48 4.40 21.97
CA GLU A 16 -7.11 4.15 23.27
C GLU A 16 -6.94 5.34 24.23
N GLY A 17 -6.31 6.44 23.78
CA GLY A 17 -6.07 7.64 24.57
C GLY A 17 -4.90 7.52 25.56
N LYS A 18 -4.05 6.50 25.46
CA LYS A 18 -2.87 6.35 26.31
C LYS A 18 -1.70 7.16 25.76
N VAL A 19 -0.90 7.72 26.67
CA VAL A 19 0.31 8.47 26.31
C VAL A 19 1.41 7.52 25.84
N VAL A 20 1.81 7.67 24.59
CA VAL A 20 2.93 6.98 23.96
C VAL A 20 4.05 7.99 23.70
N LEU A 21 5.21 7.77 24.33
CA LEU A 21 6.43 8.53 24.10
C LEU A 21 7.16 7.97 22.88
N LYS A 22 7.20 8.73 21.77
CA LYS A 22 7.98 8.36 20.58
C LYS A 22 9.23 9.21 20.48
N LYS A 23 10.38 8.56 20.25
CA LYS A 23 11.65 9.25 19.96
C LYS A 23 11.50 10.17 18.76
N LYS A 24 11.96 11.43 18.88
CA LYS A 24 11.87 12.42 17.79
C LYS A 24 12.61 11.95 16.53
N SER A 25 13.70 11.20 16.67
CA SER A 25 14.46 10.58 15.57
C SER A 25 13.61 9.57 14.78
N GLU A 26 12.88 8.69 15.46
CA GLU A 26 11.97 7.71 14.84
C GLU A 26 10.78 8.38 14.15
N ILE A 27 10.25 9.47 14.71
CA ILE A 27 9.22 10.27 14.05
C ILE A 27 9.75 10.84 12.72
N LYS A 28 10.97 11.41 12.73
CA LYS A 28 11.61 11.94 11.51
C LYS A 28 11.86 10.82 10.47
N LYS A 29 12.38 9.66 10.90
CA LYS A 29 12.55 8.48 10.04
C LYS A 29 11.23 8.03 9.43
N GLY A 30 10.17 7.94 10.23
CA GLY A 30 8.83 7.57 9.76
C GLY A 30 8.27 8.55 8.72
N LYS A 31 8.45 9.86 8.93
CA LYS A 31 8.08 10.88 7.93
C LYS A 31 8.85 10.70 6.61
N LYS A 32 10.16 10.51 6.68
CA LYS A 32 11.02 10.27 5.50
C LYS A 32 10.62 8.98 4.77
N SER A 33 10.35 7.91 5.51
CA SER A 33 9.91 6.62 4.99
C SER A 33 8.57 6.73 4.26
N ARG A 34 7.55 7.35 4.88
CA ARG A 34 6.25 7.60 4.22
C ARG A 34 6.39 8.42 2.95
N SER A 35 7.17 9.50 3.00
CA SER A 35 7.43 10.34 1.82
C SER A 35 8.13 9.57 0.69
N ALA A 36 9.09 8.70 1.03
CA ALA A 36 9.74 7.82 0.07
C ALA A 36 8.75 6.78 -0.50
N GLY A 37 7.88 6.21 0.34
CA GLY A 37 6.80 5.32 -0.06
C GLY A 37 5.88 5.96 -1.09
N SER A 38 5.33 7.14 -0.80
CA SER A 38 4.43 7.85 -1.73
C SER A 38 5.11 8.22 -3.06
N ARG A 39 6.40 8.61 -3.03
CA ARG A 39 7.16 8.84 -4.27
C ARG A 39 7.34 7.56 -5.08
N PHE A 40 7.61 6.44 -4.41
CA PHE A 40 7.81 5.16 -5.06
C PHE A 40 6.50 4.62 -5.65
N GLU A 41 5.39 4.74 -4.92
CA GLU A 41 4.04 4.44 -5.41
C GLU A 41 3.70 5.24 -6.67
N LEU A 42 3.95 6.56 -6.67
CA LEU A 42 3.76 7.40 -7.86
C LEU A 42 4.63 6.94 -9.03
N LYS A 43 5.87 6.52 -8.77
CA LYS A 43 6.77 5.97 -9.79
C LYS A 43 6.22 4.68 -10.39
N VAL A 44 5.67 3.79 -9.58
CA VAL A 44 5.04 2.53 -10.03
C VAL A 44 3.80 2.80 -10.89
N ARG A 45 2.94 3.75 -10.49
CA ARG A 45 1.81 4.18 -11.34
C ARG A 45 2.30 4.65 -12.71
N LYS A 46 3.24 5.61 -12.73
CA LYS A 46 3.80 6.15 -13.97
C LYS A 46 4.45 5.08 -14.85
N TYR A 47 5.07 4.07 -14.23
CA TYR A 47 5.63 2.93 -14.95
C TYR A 47 4.55 2.19 -15.74
N TRP A 48 3.47 1.76 -15.10
CA TRP A 48 2.38 1.04 -15.77
C TRP A 48 1.67 1.91 -16.83
N GLU A 49 1.41 3.18 -16.52
CA GLU A 49 0.85 4.14 -17.48
C GLU A 49 1.75 4.31 -18.71
N SER A 50 3.08 4.42 -18.52
CA SER A 50 4.04 4.57 -19.63
C SER A 50 4.12 3.36 -20.56
N LYS A 51 3.67 2.18 -20.10
CA LYS A 51 3.55 0.97 -20.92
C LYS A 51 2.18 0.85 -21.62
N GLY A 52 1.32 1.86 -21.49
CA GLY A 52 0.00 1.93 -22.12
C GLY A 52 -1.12 1.22 -21.36
N TYR A 53 -0.89 0.84 -20.10
CA TYR A 53 -1.91 0.18 -19.29
C TYR A 53 -2.80 1.19 -18.56
N ILE A 54 -4.06 0.82 -18.34
CA ILE A 54 -4.99 1.60 -17.52
C ILE A 54 -4.66 1.32 -16.05
N VAL A 55 -4.51 2.37 -15.25
CA VAL A 55 -4.13 2.27 -13.84
C VAL A 55 -5.08 3.10 -12.98
N ASP A 56 -5.67 2.48 -11.97
CA ASP A 56 -6.47 3.19 -10.96
C ASP A 56 -6.11 2.78 -9.53
N LYS A 57 -6.42 3.63 -8.54
CA LYS A 57 -6.32 3.26 -7.13
C LYS A 57 -7.44 2.29 -6.79
N TRP A 58 -7.10 1.16 -6.22
CA TRP A 58 -8.11 0.24 -5.74
C TRP A 58 -8.71 0.75 -4.43
N SER A 59 -10.03 0.93 -4.42
CA SER A 59 -10.79 1.56 -3.34
C SER A 59 -11.55 0.55 -2.46
N ASN A 60 -11.26 -0.75 -2.62
CA ASN A 60 -11.84 -1.81 -1.80
C ASN A 60 -10.78 -2.51 -0.93
N ASN A 61 -11.22 -3.13 0.15
CA ASN A 61 -10.42 -3.93 1.06
C ASN A 61 -11.13 -5.26 1.31
N VAL A 62 -10.43 -6.19 1.96
CA VAL A 62 -11.00 -7.48 2.35
C VAL A 62 -11.21 -7.51 3.85
N ASP A 63 -12.43 -7.83 4.25
CA ASP A 63 -12.75 -8.27 5.59
C ASP A 63 -12.39 -9.76 5.67
N LEU A 64 -11.24 -10.07 6.28
CA LEU A 64 -10.71 -11.44 6.35
C LEU A 64 -11.49 -12.33 7.32
N GLU A 65 -12.24 -11.75 8.27
CA GLU A 65 -13.08 -12.48 9.22
C GLU A 65 -14.36 -12.92 8.52
N ASN A 66 -15.06 -11.97 7.89
CA ASN A 66 -16.33 -12.24 7.19
C ASN A 66 -16.15 -12.66 5.73
N LYS A 67 -14.90 -12.81 5.25
CA LYS A 67 -14.52 -13.24 3.90
C LYS A 67 -15.25 -12.48 2.78
N LYS A 68 -15.38 -11.15 2.91
CA LYS A 68 -16.11 -10.29 1.97
C LYS A 68 -15.30 -9.07 1.55
N LEU A 69 -15.63 -8.55 0.37
CA LEU A 69 -15.12 -7.26 -0.10
C LEU A 69 -15.86 -6.14 0.62
N ILE A 70 -15.12 -5.15 1.11
CA ILE A 70 -15.65 -3.96 1.78
C ILE A 70 -15.02 -2.71 1.16
N SER A 71 -15.73 -1.59 1.20
CA SER A 71 -15.15 -0.32 0.76
C SER A 71 -14.02 0.13 1.70
N ALA A 72 -12.99 0.77 1.16
CA ALA A 72 -11.92 1.34 1.97
C ALA A 72 -12.47 2.43 2.91
N LYS A 73 -12.06 2.37 4.19
CA LYS A 73 -12.48 3.36 5.19
C LYS A 73 -12.06 4.76 4.75
N ARG A 74 -12.98 5.72 4.79
CA ARG A 74 -12.68 7.13 4.52
C ARG A 74 -11.74 7.67 5.61
N LYS A 75 -10.78 8.52 5.21
CA LYS A 75 -9.85 9.20 6.13
C LYS A 75 -10.10 10.70 6.08
N TYR A 76 -10.25 11.31 7.25
CA TYR A 76 -10.39 12.76 7.34
C TYR A 76 -9.07 13.45 6.95
N ASN A 77 -9.14 14.40 6.03
CA ASN A 77 -8.02 15.27 5.67
C ASN A 77 -8.16 16.60 6.43
N PRO A 78 -7.35 16.86 7.47
CA PRO A 78 -7.48 18.06 8.29
C PRO A 78 -7.11 19.35 7.55
N PHE A 79 -6.25 19.28 6.53
CA PHE A 79 -5.82 20.46 5.77
C PHE A 79 -6.92 20.98 4.85
N LYS A 80 -7.67 20.06 4.24
CA LYS A 80 -8.77 20.40 3.33
C LYS A 80 -10.14 20.34 4.01
N LYS A 81 -10.21 19.91 5.28
CA LYS A 81 -11.44 19.70 6.06
C LYS A 81 -12.48 18.83 5.34
N VAL A 82 -12.03 17.77 4.65
CA VAL A 82 -12.91 16.86 3.89
C VAL A 82 -12.60 15.39 4.19
N MET A 83 -13.62 14.53 4.04
CA MET A 83 -13.47 13.08 4.09
C MET A 83 -12.93 12.56 2.76
N ALA A 84 -11.65 12.22 2.70
CA ALA A 84 -11.05 11.58 1.53
C ALA A 84 -11.32 10.07 1.55
N ILE A 85 -11.55 9.48 0.38
CA ILE A 85 -11.59 8.02 0.25
C ILE A 85 -10.21 7.47 0.65
N GLY A 86 -10.18 6.52 1.56
CA GLY A 86 -8.94 5.83 1.92
C GLY A 86 -8.49 4.90 0.79
N THR A 87 -7.23 4.51 0.80
CA THR A 87 -6.71 3.52 -0.14
C THR A 87 -7.07 2.11 0.32
N GLY A 88 -7.54 1.28 -0.61
CA GLY A 88 -7.82 -0.13 -0.39
C GLY A 88 -6.56 -0.99 -0.35
N PHE A 89 -6.73 -2.29 -0.56
CA PHE A 89 -5.64 -3.24 -0.80
C PHE A 89 -6.04 -4.14 -1.98
N PRO A 90 -5.22 -4.32 -3.02
CA PRO A 90 -3.86 -3.77 -3.19
C PRO A 90 -3.85 -2.25 -3.48
N ASP A 91 -2.66 -1.64 -3.61
CA ASP A 91 -2.53 -0.20 -3.90
C ASP A 91 -3.19 0.24 -5.23
N PHE A 92 -3.03 -0.56 -6.29
CA PHE A 92 -3.55 -0.27 -7.62
C PHE A 92 -4.27 -1.47 -8.24
N ILE A 93 -5.18 -1.14 -9.14
CA ILE A 93 -5.65 -2.04 -10.20
C ILE A 93 -5.01 -1.61 -11.51
N VAL A 94 -4.44 -2.57 -12.23
CA VAL A 94 -3.89 -2.38 -13.57
C VAL A 94 -4.69 -3.24 -14.53
N ILE A 95 -5.21 -2.62 -15.58
CA ILE A 95 -6.03 -3.27 -16.60
C ILE A 95 -5.23 -3.29 -17.89
N GLN A 96 -4.96 -4.49 -18.38
CA GLN A 96 -4.24 -4.73 -19.61
C GLN A 96 -5.18 -5.31 -20.66
N PHE A 97 -5.27 -4.66 -21.82
CA PHE A 97 -5.93 -5.24 -22.98
C PHE A 97 -5.10 -6.42 -23.50
N ILE A 98 -5.75 -7.56 -23.75
CA ILE A 98 -5.11 -8.75 -24.34
C ILE A 98 -5.62 -8.95 -25.76
N ARG A 99 -6.94 -8.97 -25.93
CA ARG A 99 -7.64 -9.07 -27.21
C ARG A 99 -9.09 -8.61 -27.02
N GLU A 100 -9.84 -8.53 -28.11
CA GLU A 100 -11.25 -8.16 -28.07
C GLU A 100 -12.03 -8.97 -27.03
N GLY A 101 -12.76 -8.27 -26.16
CA GLY A 101 -13.54 -8.85 -25.07
C GLY A 101 -12.73 -9.44 -23.90
N VAL A 102 -11.39 -9.37 -23.93
CA VAL A 102 -10.53 -9.99 -22.91
C VAL A 102 -9.51 -8.99 -22.35
N TYR A 103 -9.61 -8.78 -21.04
CA TYR A 103 -8.70 -7.94 -20.27
C TYR A 103 -8.06 -8.75 -19.14
N ASP A 104 -6.79 -8.47 -18.90
CA ASP A 104 -6.06 -8.96 -17.74
C ASP A 104 -6.20 -7.93 -16.60
N ILE A 105 -6.74 -8.38 -15.47
CA ILE A 105 -7.04 -7.52 -14.31
C ILE A 105 -6.05 -7.82 -13.19
N ILE A 106 -5.07 -6.95 -13.04
CA ILE A 106 -3.87 -7.17 -12.22
C ILE A 106 -3.96 -6.31 -10.97
N GLY A 107 -3.83 -6.93 -9.80
CA GLY A 107 -3.62 -6.21 -8.55
C GLY A 107 -2.14 -5.83 -8.40
N VAL A 108 -1.82 -4.60 -8.05
CA VAL A 108 -0.42 -4.18 -7.81
C VAL A 108 -0.27 -3.59 -6.42
N GLU A 109 0.54 -4.24 -5.59
CA GLU A 109 0.88 -3.80 -4.23
C GLU A 109 2.29 -3.23 -4.19
N VAL A 110 2.47 -2.03 -3.61
CA VAL A 110 3.75 -1.34 -3.60
C VAL A 110 4.46 -1.54 -2.28
N LYS A 111 5.62 -2.20 -2.31
CA LYS A 111 6.50 -2.38 -1.16
C LYS A 111 7.93 -2.09 -1.54
N ILE A 112 8.52 -1.00 -1.03
CA ILE A 112 9.93 -0.66 -1.33
C ILE A 112 10.87 -1.85 -1.10
N ASN A 113 10.68 -2.60 -0.02
CA ASN A 113 11.47 -3.80 0.34
C ASN A 113 10.92 -5.10 -0.26
N GLY A 114 9.74 -5.09 -0.90
CA GLY A 114 9.09 -6.27 -1.46
C GLY A 114 8.58 -7.29 -0.44
N ILE A 115 8.37 -6.88 0.82
CA ILE A 115 7.87 -7.75 1.89
C ILE A 115 6.43 -7.40 2.22
N LEU A 116 5.56 -8.42 2.22
CA LEU A 116 4.19 -8.34 2.68
C LEU A 116 4.08 -8.83 4.12
N SER A 117 3.21 -8.18 4.90
CA SER A 117 2.75 -8.66 6.20
C SER A 117 1.90 -9.94 6.06
N LYS A 118 1.65 -10.64 7.17
CA LYS A 118 0.81 -11.84 7.18
C LYS A 118 -0.60 -11.54 6.65
N GLU A 119 -1.20 -10.44 7.11
CA GLU A 119 -2.53 -10.00 6.69
C GLU A 119 -2.58 -9.69 5.19
N GLU A 120 -1.60 -8.95 4.65
CA GLU A 120 -1.54 -8.62 3.22
C GLU A 120 -1.42 -9.89 2.36
N LYS A 121 -0.64 -10.88 2.80
CA LYS A 121 -0.56 -12.18 2.11
C LYS A 121 -1.92 -12.90 2.11
N GLU A 122 -2.64 -12.89 3.22
CA GLU A 122 -3.97 -13.49 3.31
C GLU A 122 -4.98 -12.79 2.39
N LYS A 123 -4.94 -11.46 2.30
CA LYS A 123 -5.75 -10.70 1.35
C LYS A 123 -5.42 -11.06 -0.10
N CYS A 124 -4.13 -11.16 -0.44
CA CYS A 124 -3.71 -11.60 -1.77
C CYS A 124 -4.28 -12.97 -2.12
N ARG A 125 -4.17 -13.96 -1.21
CA ARG A 125 -4.74 -15.30 -1.41
C ARG A 125 -6.23 -15.24 -1.65
N TRP A 126 -6.96 -14.54 -0.78
CA TRP A 126 -8.41 -14.41 -0.90
C TRP A 126 -8.83 -13.80 -2.26
N TYR A 127 -8.17 -12.72 -2.70
CA TYR A 127 -8.47 -12.10 -3.99
C TYR A 127 -8.23 -13.04 -5.18
N LEU A 128 -7.14 -13.80 -5.16
CA LEU A 128 -6.80 -14.75 -6.21
C LEU A 128 -7.72 -15.97 -6.22
N GLU A 129 -8.08 -16.51 -5.05
CA GLU A 129 -9.05 -17.59 -4.89
C GLU A 129 -10.43 -17.20 -5.42
N LYS A 130 -10.85 -15.96 -5.16
CA LYS A 130 -12.11 -15.38 -5.68
C LYS A 130 -12.03 -14.94 -7.14
N ARG A 131 -10.87 -15.06 -7.78
CA ARG A 131 -10.62 -14.66 -9.18
C ARG A 131 -10.99 -13.20 -9.46
N ILE A 132 -10.83 -12.33 -8.46
CA ILE A 132 -11.04 -10.88 -8.62
C ILE A 132 -9.88 -10.26 -9.41
N PHE A 133 -8.66 -10.68 -9.08
CA PHE A 133 -7.47 -10.39 -9.87
C PHE A 133 -6.97 -11.68 -10.50
N SER A 134 -6.50 -11.59 -11.75
CA SER A 134 -5.86 -12.71 -12.44
C SER A 134 -4.50 -13.05 -11.82
N LYS A 135 -3.76 -12.02 -11.40
CA LYS A 135 -2.50 -12.09 -10.67
C LYS A 135 -2.34 -10.85 -9.79
N ILE A 136 -1.53 -10.99 -8.76
CA ILE A 136 -1.13 -9.86 -7.91
C ILE A 136 0.38 -9.71 -7.99
N LEU A 137 0.84 -8.51 -8.33
CA LEU A 137 2.25 -8.17 -8.46
C LEU A 137 2.69 -7.29 -7.28
N ILE A 138 3.81 -7.64 -6.68
CA ILE A 138 4.46 -6.83 -5.66
C ILE A 138 5.53 -6.00 -6.36
N ALA A 139 5.27 -4.70 -6.48
CA ALA A 139 6.22 -3.74 -7.01
C ALA A 139 7.21 -3.33 -5.90
N LYS A 140 8.49 -3.64 -6.09
CA LYS A 140 9.57 -3.26 -5.17
C LYS A 140 10.66 -2.48 -5.86
N LYS A 141 11.46 -1.75 -5.07
CA LYS A 141 12.59 -1.00 -5.61
C LYS A 141 13.64 -1.98 -6.11
N SER A 142 14.18 -1.72 -7.30
CA SER A 142 15.27 -2.49 -7.89
C SER A 142 16.50 -1.63 -8.15
N GLY A 143 17.66 -2.27 -8.28
CA GLY A 143 18.90 -1.62 -8.71
C GLY A 143 19.03 -1.46 -10.24
N LYS A 144 18.02 -1.87 -11.01
CA LYS A 144 18.03 -1.83 -12.48
C LYS A 144 17.69 -0.41 -13.00
N ALA A 145 17.89 -0.19 -14.30
CA ALA A 145 17.64 1.12 -14.95
C ALA A 145 16.23 1.68 -14.69
N GLU A 146 15.18 0.87 -14.82
CA GLU A 146 13.80 1.29 -14.52
C GLU A 146 13.56 1.48 -13.00
N GLY A 147 14.40 0.86 -12.16
CA GLY A 147 14.39 0.97 -10.70
C GLY A 147 13.14 0.39 -10.02
N ILE A 148 12.35 -0.41 -10.74
CA ILE A 148 11.20 -1.16 -10.24
C ILE A 148 11.40 -2.63 -10.65
N GLU A 149 11.01 -3.55 -9.77
CA GLU A 149 10.91 -4.98 -10.05
C GLU A 149 9.53 -5.45 -9.59
N HIS A 150 8.87 -6.27 -10.40
CA HIS A 150 7.58 -6.85 -10.08
C HIS A 150 7.77 -8.34 -9.77
N ILE A 151 7.33 -8.75 -8.58
CA ILE A 151 7.30 -10.15 -8.17
C ILE A 151 5.86 -10.61 -8.21
N ASN A 152 5.56 -11.69 -8.93
CA ASN A 152 4.24 -12.31 -8.84
C ASN A 152 4.06 -12.94 -7.46
N PHE A 153 2.95 -12.62 -6.79
CA PHE A 153 2.61 -13.17 -5.49
C PHE A 153 2.62 -14.70 -5.51
N SER A 154 2.10 -15.30 -6.58
CA SER A 154 2.00 -16.76 -6.69
C SER A 154 3.38 -17.43 -6.71
N ASP A 155 4.37 -16.82 -7.34
CA ASP A 155 5.69 -17.45 -7.51
C ASP A 155 6.49 -17.48 -6.21
N LYS A 156 6.13 -16.63 -5.23
CA LYS A 156 6.90 -16.43 -3.99
C LYS A 156 6.20 -16.89 -2.72
N TRP A 157 4.87 -16.90 -2.68
CA TRP A 157 4.10 -17.14 -1.44
C TRP A 157 2.89 -18.07 -1.58
N ARG A 158 2.65 -18.62 -2.77
CA ARG A 158 1.56 -19.57 -3.01
C ARG A 158 2.01 -20.99 -2.74
#